data_AF-A0A975E0J0-F1
#
_entry.id   AF-A0A975E0J0-F1
#
_cell.length_a   1.000
_cell.length_b   1.000
_cell.length_c   1.000
_cell.angle_alpha   90.00
_cell.angle_beta   90.00
_cell.angle_gamma   90.00
#
_symmetry.space_group_name_H-M   'P 1'
#
loop_
_entity.id
_entity.type
_entity.pdbx_description
1 polymer ?
#
loop_
_entity_poly.entity_id
_entity_poly.type
_entity_poly.pdbx_seq_one_letter_code
_entity_poly.pdbx_strand_id
1 'polypeptide(L)'
;MIYVLELPEAAPPRAWFAFDADDLARKLDGSDAGALHALGRCRVYPDEATAMAAFERTADPAWQGDGWRARWALREQLIATEVLAED
;
A
#
# COMPACT_ATOMS: atom_id res chain seq x y z
N MET A 1 -6.99 -10.66 -1.88
CA MET A 1 -5.72 -10.17 -1.31
C MET A 1 -5.90 -8.71 -0.94
N ILE A 2 -5.57 -8.32 0.28
CA ILE A 2 -5.62 -6.94 0.77
C ILE A 2 -4.24 -6.31 0.55
N TYR A 3 -4.19 -5.09 0.04
CA TYR A 3 -2.94 -4.35 -0.15
C TYR A 3 -2.83 -3.23 0.87
N VAL A 4 -1.63 -3.05 1.43
CA VAL A 4 -1.33 -2.00 2.40
C VAL A 4 -0.17 -1.18 1.87
N LEU A 5 -0.35 0.14 1.85
CA LEU A 5 0.68 1.11 1.51
C LEU A 5 1.01 1.94 2.76
N GLU A 6 2.21 1.76 3.29
CA GLU A 6 2.78 2.50 4.40
C GLU A 6 3.34 3.85 3.91
N LEU A 7 3.05 4.92 4.64
CA LEU A 7 3.49 6.29 4.36
C LEU A 7 4.24 6.90 5.56
N PRO A 8 5.39 6.33 5.96
CA PRO A 8 6.21 6.87 7.05
C PRO A 8 6.81 8.25 6.69
N GLU A 9 7.17 9.06 7.69
CA GLU A 9 7.69 10.43 7.48
C GLU A 9 9.18 10.42 7.21
N ALA A 10 9.86 9.57 7.97
CA ALA A 10 11.31 9.51 8.05
C ALA A 10 11.87 8.34 7.23
N ALA A 11 11.03 7.65 6.45
CA ALA A 11 11.44 6.50 5.64
C ALA A 11 10.69 6.50 4.29
N PRO A 12 11.21 5.79 3.27
CA PRO A 12 10.49 5.60 2.01
C PRO A 12 9.16 4.86 2.21
N PRO A 13 8.13 5.15 1.40
CA PRO A 13 6.92 4.35 1.35
C PRO A 13 7.22 2.89 1.01
N ARG A 14 6.39 1.99 1.56
CA ARG A 14 6.48 0.55 1.32
C ARG A 14 5.08 -0.01 1.13
N ALA A 15 4.92 -0.94 0.19
CA ALA A 15 3.68 -1.69 0.04
C ALA A 15 3.91 -3.17 0.32
N TRP A 16 2.86 -3.83 0.81
CA TRP A 16 2.81 -5.26 1.09
C TRP A 16 1.36 -5.73 1.03
N PHE A 17 1.14 -7.04 1.19
CA PHE A 17 -0.20 -7.60 1.16
C PHE A 17 -0.53 -8.49 2.35
N ALA A 18 -1.81 -8.62 2.65
CA ALA A 18 -2.37 -9.65 3.50
C ALA A 18 -3.32 -10.54 2.69
N PHE A 19 -3.40 -11.82 3.02
CA PHE A 19 -4.31 -12.73 2.33
C PHE A 19 -5.78 -12.39 2.60
N ASP A 20 -6.08 -12.09 3.85
CA ASP A 20 -7.40 -11.76 4.37
C ASP A 20 -7.29 -10.81 5.58
N ALA A 21 -8.43 -10.53 6.22
CA ALA A 21 -8.51 -9.63 7.36
C ALA A 21 -7.79 -10.16 8.62
N ASP A 22 -7.74 -11.48 8.82
CA ASP A 22 -7.06 -12.08 9.98
C ASP A 22 -5.54 -12.03 9.79
N ASP A 23 -5.05 -12.25 8.57
CA ASP A 23 -3.66 -12.02 8.19
C ASP A 23 -3.25 -10.56 8.30
N LEU A 24 -4.13 -9.64 7.89
CA LEU A 24 -3.91 -8.21 8.09
C LEU A 24 -3.78 -7.89 9.59
N ALA A 25 -4.73 -8.34 10.41
CA ALA A 25 -4.72 -8.09 11.85
C ALA A 25 -3.43 -8.61 12.50
N ARG A 26 -2.99 -9.82 12.15
CA ARG A 26 -1.75 -10.42 12.67
C ARG A 26 -0.49 -9.66 12.27
N LYS A 27 -0.43 -9.14 11.03
CA LYS A 27 0.72 -8.36 10.55
C LYS A 27 0.79 -6.97 11.19
N LEU A 28 -0.35 -6.40 11.57
CA LEU A 28 -0.42 -5.13 12.27
C LEU A 28 -0.14 -5.27 13.77
N ASP A 29 -0.51 -6.39 14.39
CA ASP A 29 -0.36 -6.57 15.83
C ASP A 29 1.10 -6.47 16.29
N GLY A 30 1.40 -5.48 17.15
CA GLY A 30 2.72 -5.24 17.72
C GLY A 30 3.82 -4.80 16.73
N SER A 31 3.49 -4.46 15.48
CA SER A 31 4.49 -4.09 14.45
C SER A 31 4.57 -2.59 14.17
N ASP A 32 5.66 -2.15 13.53
CA ASP A 32 5.80 -0.77 13.05
C ASP A 32 4.69 -0.39 12.06
N ALA A 33 4.24 -1.36 11.24
CA ALA A 33 3.11 -1.19 10.33
C ALA A 33 1.79 -0.94 11.10
N GLY A 34 1.61 -1.62 12.23
CA GLY A 34 0.51 -1.37 13.17
C GLY A 34 0.53 0.04 13.74
N ALA A 35 1.70 0.52 14.17
CA ALA A 35 1.87 1.89 14.66
C ALA A 35 1.57 2.94 13.56
N LEU A 36 2.05 2.73 12.34
CA LEU A 36 1.73 3.59 11.20
C LEU A 36 0.22 3.57 10.87
N HIS A 37 -0.41 2.40 10.91
CA HIS A 37 -1.84 2.26 10.67
C HIS A 37 -2.67 3.00 11.73
N ALA A 38 -2.30 2.89 13.01
CA ALA A 38 -2.96 3.63 14.11
C ALA A 38 -2.82 5.16 13.98
N LEU A 39 -1.74 5.63 13.35
CA LEU A 39 -1.53 7.05 13.02
C LEU A 39 -2.24 7.51 11.73
N GLY A 40 -2.99 6.63 11.06
CA GLY A 40 -3.63 6.93 9.77
C GLY A 40 -2.64 7.04 8.60
N ARG A 41 -1.44 6.48 8.76
CA ARG A 41 -0.35 6.55 7.78
C ARG A 41 -0.23 5.29 6.93
N CYS A 42 -1.27 4.48 6.91
CA CYS A 42 -1.42 3.37 6.00
C CYS A 42 -2.66 3.61 5.14
N ARG A 43 -2.56 3.34 3.84
CA ARG A 43 -3.73 3.16 2.98
C ARG A 43 -3.95 1.67 2.82
N VAL A 44 -5.18 1.21 3.09
CA VAL A 44 -5.57 -0.19 2.96
C VAL A 44 -6.55 -0.31 1.80
N TYR A 45 -6.23 -1.16 0.83
CA TYR A 45 -7.07 -1.49 -0.31
C TYR A 45 -7.58 -2.92 -0.13
N PRO A 46 -8.90 -3.14 0.02
CA PRO A 46 -9.45 -4.44 0.42
C PRO A 46 -9.25 -5.54 -0.62
N ASP A 47 -9.01 -5.18 -1.88
CA ASP A 47 -8.86 -6.12 -2.99
C ASP A 47 -7.94 -5.56 -4.10
N GLU A 48 -7.68 -6.40 -5.10
CA GLU A 48 -6.84 -6.08 -6.27
C GLU A 48 -7.45 -4.96 -7.11
N ALA A 49 -8.78 -4.96 -7.29
CA ALA A 49 -9.48 -3.98 -8.10
C ALA A 49 -9.36 -2.57 -7.50
N THR A 50 -9.52 -2.44 -6.18
CA THR A 50 -9.38 -1.17 -5.47
C THR A 50 -7.94 -0.68 -5.42
N ALA A 51 -6.97 -1.58 -5.29
CA ALA A 51 -5.54 -1.24 -5.36
C ALA A 51 -5.14 -0.75 -6.76
N MET A 52 -5.57 -1.45 -7.82
CA MET A 52 -5.33 -1.06 -9.21
C MET A 52 -5.99 0.30 -9.51
N ALA A 53 -7.26 0.47 -9.16
CA ALA A 53 -7.97 1.73 -9.37
C ALA A 53 -7.31 2.92 -8.64
N ALA A 54 -6.70 2.68 -7.47
CA ALA A 54 -5.93 3.70 -6.77
C ALA A 54 -4.62 4.05 -7.52
N PHE A 55 -3.90 3.04 -8.02
CA PHE A 55 -2.68 3.22 -8.81
C PHE A 55 -2.92 3.98 -10.12
N GLU A 56 -4.04 3.70 -10.80
CA GLU A 56 -4.43 4.34 -12.07
C GLU A 56 -4.92 5.78 -11.89
N ARG A 57 -5.41 6.14 -10.70
CA ARG A 57 -5.89 7.49 -10.40
C ARG A 57 -4.73 8.47 -10.26
N THR A 58 -4.16 8.92 -11.38
CA THR A 58 -3.02 9.85 -11.43
C THR A 58 -3.26 11.18 -10.71
N ALA A 59 -4.53 11.59 -10.54
CA ALA A 59 -4.92 12.79 -9.81
C ALA A 59 -5.02 12.61 -8.28
N ASP A 60 -4.77 11.41 -7.74
CA ASP A 60 -4.79 11.20 -6.29
C ASP A 60 -3.72 12.09 -5.60
N PRO A 61 -4.09 12.88 -4.58
CA PRO A 61 -3.15 13.73 -3.84
C PRO A 61 -1.95 12.97 -3.27
N ALA A 62 -2.11 11.68 -2.93
CA ALA A 62 -1.03 10.85 -2.39
C ALA A 62 0.10 10.58 -3.42
N TRP A 63 -0.17 10.80 -4.72
CA TRP A 63 0.81 10.62 -5.78
C TRP A 63 1.51 11.92 -6.20
N GLN A 64 1.10 13.07 -5.65
CA GLN A 64 1.62 14.37 -6.06
C GLN A 64 2.90 14.75 -5.32
N GLY A 65 3.72 15.62 -5.91
CA GLY A 65 5.01 16.02 -5.33
C GLY A 65 5.94 14.83 -5.13
N ASP A 66 6.43 14.63 -3.91
CA ASP A 66 7.22 13.45 -3.53
C ASP A 66 6.41 12.13 -3.44
N GLY A 67 5.09 12.20 -3.63
CA GLY A 67 4.15 11.08 -3.63
C GLY A 67 4.36 10.05 -4.76
N TRP A 68 5.20 10.36 -5.76
CA TRP A 68 5.57 9.39 -6.79
C TRP A 68 6.21 8.12 -6.20
N ARG A 69 6.93 8.23 -5.08
CA ARG A 69 7.54 7.08 -4.37
C ARG A 69 6.49 6.15 -3.77
N ALA A 70 5.40 6.73 -3.28
CA ALA A 70 4.27 5.96 -2.77
C ALA A 70 3.56 5.22 -3.91
N ARG A 71 3.41 5.88 -5.07
CA ARG A 71 2.83 5.26 -6.27
C ARG A 71 3.70 4.13 -6.79
N TRP A 72 5.02 4.34 -6.78
CA TRP A 72 6.00 3.33 -7.15
C TRP A 72 5.94 2.13 -6.20
N ALA A 73 5.93 2.34 -4.89
CA ALA A 73 5.80 1.24 -3.93
C ALA A 73 4.54 0.39 -4.19
N LEU A 74 3.40 1.03 -4.47
CA LEU A 74 2.18 0.31 -4.83
C LEU A 74 2.33 -0.44 -6.17
N ARG A 75 2.96 0.17 -7.19
CA ARG A 75 3.25 -0.48 -8.48
C ARG A 75 4.05 -1.76 -8.29
N GLU A 76 5.16 -1.69 -7.56
CA GLU A 76 6.04 -2.83 -7.32
C GLU A 76 5.29 -3.97 -6.63
N GLN A 77 4.43 -3.64 -5.68
CA GLN A 77 3.62 -4.63 -4.99
C GLN A 77 2.57 -5.27 -5.91
N LEU A 78 1.95 -4.50 -6.81
CA LEU A 78 1.01 -5.02 -7.81
C LEU A 78 1.71 -5.91 -8.85
N ILE A 79 2.97 -5.62 -9.19
CA ILE A 79 3.79 -6.50 -10.05
C ILE A 79 4.15 -7.79 -9.32
N ALA A 80 4.61 -7.67 -8.07
CA ALA A 80 5.01 -8.82 -7.26
C ALA A 80 3.86 -9.81 -6.99
N THR A 81 2.61 -9.36 -7.06
CA THR A 81 1.40 -10.19 -6.92
C THR A 81 0.70 -10.47 -8.25
N GLU A 82 1.38 -10.21 -9.38
CA GLU A 82 0.93 -10.49 -10.75
C GLU A 82 -0.37 -9.77 -11.15
N VAL A 83 -0.74 -8.69 -10.46
CA VAL A 83 -1.88 -7.83 -10.81
C VAL A 83 -1.52 -6.85 -11.93
N LEU A 84 -0.28 -6.34 -11.93
CA LEU A 84 0.27 -5.51 -13.00
C LEU A 84 1.42 -6.24 -13.69
N ALA A 85 1.54 -6.07 -15.02
CA ALA A 85 2.71 -6.53 -15.75
C ALA A 85 3.95 -5.68 -15.43
N GLU A 86 5.15 -6.26 -15.58
CA GLU A 86 6.42 -5.57 -15.27
C GLU A 86 6.80 -4.48 -16.29
N ASP A 87 6.22 -4.51 -17.50
CA ASP A 87 6.57 -3.70 -18.68
C ASP A 87 6.47 -2.17 -18.51
#